data_AF-A0A916B8X7-F1
#
_entry.id   AF-A0A916B8X7-F1
#
_cell.length_a   1.000
_cell.length_b   1.000
_cell.length_c   1.000
_cell.angle_alpha   90.00
_cell.angle_beta   90.00
_cell.angle_gamma   90.00
#
_symmetry.space_group_name_H-M   'P 1'
#
loop_
_entity.id
_entity.type
_entity.pdbx_description
1 polymer ?
#
loop_
_entity_poly.entity_id
_entity_poly.type
_entity_poly.pdbx_seq_one_letter_code
_entity_poly.pdbx_strand_id
1 'polypeptide(L)'
;MRVGAALRTLGVDLSGLATCVNYNRNRFSSHAPGHVRSAQDLANRFYRKPNAHGLGANSFESFTGSIKRNMAELKDRKGMIFIMNGWGNTDHIDIWKGNGVTGILKGGFTRYFTVGAEVWFWDFD
;
A
#
# COMPACT_ATOMS: atom_id res chain seq x y z
N MET A 1 -1.79 -2.60 -7.92
CA MET A 1 -1.66 -3.94 -8.53
C MET A 1 -0.97 -4.95 -7.60
N ARG A 2 0.32 -4.77 -7.26
CA ARG A 2 1.10 -5.76 -6.49
C ARG A 2 0.53 -6.05 -5.10
N VAL A 3 0.27 -5.01 -4.31
CA VAL A 3 -0.29 -5.15 -2.95
C VAL A 3 -1.68 -5.78 -3.00
N GLY A 4 -2.58 -5.30 -3.88
CA GLY A 4 -3.91 -5.91 -4.03
C GLY A 4 -3.87 -7.39 -4.43
N ALA A 5 -2.90 -7.81 -5.26
CA ALA A 5 -2.70 -9.23 -5.58
C ALA A 5 -2.23 -10.02 -4.35
N ALA A 6 -1.25 -9.51 -3.60
CA ALA A 6 -0.77 -10.16 -2.37
C ALA A 6 -1.89 -10.30 -1.33
N LEU A 7 -2.69 -9.26 -1.10
CA LEU A 7 -3.81 -9.30 -0.16
C LEU A 7 -4.84 -10.37 -0.54
N ARG A 8 -5.16 -10.52 -1.83
CA ARG A 8 -6.05 -11.61 -2.29
C ARG A 8 -5.51 -13.00 -2.02
N THR A 9 -4.19 -13.21 -2.20
CA THR A 9 -3.57 -14.50 -1.90
C THR A 9 -3.64 -14.85 -0.41
N LEU A 10 -3.82 -13.83 0.45
CA LEU A 10 -4.01 -13.97 1.90
C LEU A 10 -5.49 -14.02 2.31
N GLY A 11 -6.43 -14.04 1.37
CA GLY A 11 -7.87 -14.11 1.67
C GLY A 11 -8.51 -12.80 2.12
N VAL A 12 -7.81 -11.66 1.97
CA VAL A 12 -8.33 -10.34 2.31
C VAL A 12 -9.46 -9.95 1.35
N ASP A 13 -10.57 -9.47 1.89
CA ASP A 13 -11.74 -9.08 1.09
C ASP A 13 -11.50 -7.75 0.34
N LEU A 14 -11.29 -7.87 -0.97
CA LEU A 14 -11.17 -6.73 -1.90
C LEU A 14 -12.35 -6.64 -2.89
N SER A 15 -13.49 -7.25 -2.55
CA SER A 15 -14.70 -7.19 -3.38
C SER A 15 -15.07 -5.73 -3.70
N GLY A 16 -15.47 -5.46 -4.94
CA GLY A 16 -15.85 -4.10 -5.38
C GLY A 16 -14.68 -3.13 -5.66
N LEU A 17 -13.42 -3.49 -5.42
CA LEU A 17 -12.25 -2.63 -5.76
C LEU A 17 -11.59 -2.97 -7.10
N ALA A 18 -12.09 -3.99 -7.80
CA ALA A 18 -11.55 -4.44 -9.07
C ALA A 18 -11.80 -3.38 -10.16
N THR A 19 -10.76 -2.66 -10.56
CA THR A 19 -10.88 -1.54 -11.51
C THR A 19 -10.33 -1.83 -12.90
N CYS A 20 -9.52 -2.90 -13.06
CA CYS A 20 -9.07 -3.32 -14.39
C CYS A 20 -10.01 -4.37 -15.00
N VAL A 21 -11.16 -3.94 -15.53
CA VAL A 21 -12.18 -4.86 -16.06
C VAL A 21 -12.11 -5.05 -17.58
N ASN A 22 -11.73 -4.01 -18.32
CA ASN A 22 -11.66 -4.03 -19.78
C ASN A 22 -10.20 -3.91 -20.25
N TYR A 23 -9.74 -4.88 -21.06
CA TYR A 23 -8.41 -4.87 -21.68
C TYR A 23 -8.40 -5.62 -23.01
N ASN A 24 -7.45 -5.30 -23.87
CA ASN A 24 -7.26 -6.01 -25.14
C ASN A 24 -6.49 -7.33 -24.91
N ARG A 25 -7.21 -8.45 -24.93
CA ARG A 25 -6.65 -9.80 -24.77
C ARG A 25 -5.66 -10.18 -25.87
N ASN A 26 -5.84 -9.69 -27.10
CA ASN A 26 -4.95 -9.99 -28.22
C ASN A 26 -3.59 -9.29 -28.07
N ARG A 27 -3.57 -8.12 -27.42
CA ARG A 27 -2.33 -7.38 -27.13
C ARG A 27 -1.66 -7.81 -25.83
N PHE A 28 -2.44 -8.29 -24.86
CA PHE A 28 -1.95 -8.64 -23.53
C PHE A 28 -2.49 -10.02 -23.12
N SER A 29 -2.06 -11.06 -23.84
CA SER A 29 -2.56 -12.43 -23.66
C SER A 29 -2.30 -13.01 -22.26
N SER A 30 -1.26 -12.56 -21.57
CA SER A 30 -0.90 -12.97 -20.20
C SER A 30 -1.52 -12.10 -19.10
N HIS A 31 -2.36 -11.13 -19.44
CA HIS A 31 -2.92 -10.20 -18.48
C HIS A 31 -4.09 -10.82 -17.69
N ALA A 32 -4.00 -10.72 -16.36
CA ALA A 32 -5.06 -11.12 -15.44
C ALA A 32 -5.90 -9.89 -15.03
N PRO A 33 -7.11 -9.69 -15.60
CA PRO A 33 -7.99 -8.59 -15.24
C PRO A 33 -8.55 -8.75 -13.83
N GLY A 34 -9.23 -7.71 -13.37
CA GLY A 34 -9.91 -7.67 -12.10
C GLY A 34 -9.02 -7.26 -10.93
N HIS A 35 -7.78 -6.82 -11.15
CA HIS A 35 -6.90 -6.34 -10.08
C HIS A 35 -7.21 -4.87 -9.70
N VAL A 36 -6.84 -4.51 -8.47
CA VAL A 36 -6.96 -3.13 -7.96
C VAL A 36 -5.83 -2.27 -8.53
N ARG A 37 -6.19 -1.20 -9.26
CA ARG A 37 -5.21 -0.25 -9.84
C ARG A 37 -4.90 0.92 -8.90
N SER A 38 -5.91 1.46 -8.23
CA SER A 38 -5.79 2.64 -7.36
C SER A 38 -5.13 2.30 -6.03
N ALA A 39 -4.06 3.01 -5.68
CA ALA A 39 -3.46 2.94 -4.36
C ALA A 39 -4.39 3.55 -3.29
N GLN A 40 -5.04 4.68 -3.62
CA GLN A 40 -5.99 5.36 -2.74
C GLN A 40 -7.20 4.49 -2.40
N ASP A 41 -7.83 3.83 -3.39
CA ASP A 41 -9.01 3.00 -3.12
C ASP A 41 -8.65 1.81 -2.22
N LEU A 42 -7.44 1.27 -2.41
CA LEU A 42 -6.93 0.19 -1.56
C LEU A 42 -6.63 0.70 -0.15
N ALA A 43 -6.06 1.89 0.01
CA ALA A 43 -5.85 2.52 1.31
C ALA A 43 -7.17 2.82 2.03
N ASN A 44 -8.15 3.36 1.31
CA ASN A 44 -9.47 3.71 1.84
C ASN A 44 -10.21 2.49 2.39
N ARG A 45 -10.05 1.32 1.76
CA ARG A 45 -10.62 0.04 2.23
C ARG A 45 -10.25 -0.27 3.68
N PHE A 46 -9.04 0.08 4.11
CA PHE A 46 -8.52 -0.25 5.42
C PHE A 46 -8.41 0.94 6.36
N TYR A 47 -8.87 2.12 5.92
CA TYR A 47 -8.75 3.35 6.67
C TYR A 47 -9.48 3.23 8.02
N ARG A 48 -8.71 3.31 9.12
CA ARG A 48 -9.17 3.18 10.52
C ARG A 48 -9.91 1.88 10.89
N LYS A 49 -10.19 0.99 9.93
CA LYS A 49 -10.86 -0.30 10.12
C LYS A 49 -10.12 -1.42 9.39
N PRO A 50 -8.81 -1.63 9.64
CA PRO A 50 -8.01 -2.58 8.87
C PRO A 50 -8.58 -4.00 8.89
N ASN A 51 -9.13 -4.44 10.03
CA ASN A 51 -9.56 -5.82 10.20
C ASN A 51 -11.00 -6.10 9.74
N ALA A 52 -11.78 -5.07 9.40
CA ALA A 52 -13.12 -5.26 8.85
C ALA A 52 -13.12 -6.05 7.52
N HIS A 53 -11.97 -6.07 6.85
CA HIS A 53 -11.77 -6.76 5.57
C HIS A 53 -10.66 -7.82 5.62
N GLY A 54 -10.23 -8.20 6.83
CA GLY A 54 -9.24 -9.26 7.02
C GLY A 54 -7.79 -8.86 6.79
N LEU A 55 -7.43 -7.57 6.85
CA LEU A 55 -6.03 -7.14 6.66
C LEU A 55 -5.07 -7.74 7.70
N GLY A 56 -5.56 -7.97 8.93
CA GLY A 56 -4.75 -8.51 10.03
C GLY A 56 -3.77 -7.50 10.62
N ALA A 57 -4.10 -6.20 10.58
CA ALA A 57 -3.28 -5.17 11.19
C ALA A 57 -3.62 -4.96 12.66
N ASN A 58 -2.61 -4.82 13.51
CA ASN A 58 -2.76 -4.54 14.93
C ASN A 58 -3.18 -3.10 15.18
N SER A 59 -2.70 -2.17 14.36
CA SER A 59 -3.02 -0.73 14.50
C SER A 59 -3.02 -0.01 13.15
N PHE A 60 -3.54 1.22 13.18
CA PHE A 60 -3.50 2.16 12.08
C PHE A 60 -3.05 3.53 12.60
N GLU A 61 -2.11 4.15 11.89
CA GLU A 61 -1.63 5.51 12.17
C GLU A 61 -1.47 6.30 10.87
N SER A 62 -1.60 7.62 10.96
CA SER A 62 -1.24 8.52 9.87
C SER A 62 -0.30 9.62 10.33
N PHE A 63 0.62 9.98 9.44
CA PHE A 63 1.73 10.90 9.71
C PHE A 63 1.79 11.97 8.64
N THR A 64 1.92 13.22 9.05
CA THR A 64 2.12 14.33 8.10
C THR A 64 3.52 14.28 7.49
N GLY A 65 3.59 14.46 6.17
CA GLY A 65 4.82 14.46 5.39
C GLY A 65 5.30 13.07 4.95
N SER A 66 6.56 12.98 4.53
CA SER A 66 7.15 11.79 3.93
C SER A 66 7.61 10.74 4.94
N ILE A 67 7.94 9.54 4.46
CA ILE A 67 8.52 8.46 5.28
C ILE A 67 9.81 8.94 5.96
N LYS A 68 10.67 9.68 5.26
CA LYS A 68 11.94 10.18 5.80
C LYS A 68 11.72 11.11 7.00
N ARG A 69 10.67 11.94 6.96
CA ARG A 69 10.31 12.81 8.09
C ARG A 69 9.86 12.00 9.30
N ASN A 70 9.19 10.87 9.07
CA ASN A 70 8.61 10.02 10.10
C ASN A 70 9.44 8.73 10.33
N MET A 71 10.72 8.72 9.96
CA MET A 71 11.55 7.51 9.98
C MET A 71 11.74 6.97 11.40
N ALA A 72 11.79 7.85 12.41
CA ALA A 72 11.91 7.45 13.81
C ALA A 72 10.74 6.55 14.25
N GLU A 73 9.53 6.85 13.76
CA GLU A 73 8.32 6.08 14.07
C GLU A 73 8.25 4.77 13.27
N LEU A 74 8.86 4.73 12.07
CA LEU A 74 8.65 3.64 11.11
C LEU A 74 9.77 2.59 11.09
N LYS A 75 11.01 2.96 11.45
CA LYS A 75 12.22 2.15 11.20
C LYS A 75 12.24 0.77 11.86
N ASP A 76 11.48 0.56 12.93
CA ASP A 76 11.43 -0.69 13.69
C ASP A 76 10.20 -1.55 13.36
N ARG A 77 9.26 -1.01 12.58
CA ARG A 77 7.94 -1.60 12.37
C ARG A 77 7.84 -2.36 11.06
N LYS A 78 6.91 -3.31 10.97
CA LYS A 78 6.57 -4.01 9.73
C LYS A 78 5.09 -3.85 9.46
N GLY A 79 4.74 -3.61 8.20
CA GLY A 79 3.37 -3.25 7.90
C GLY A 79 3.10 -2.99 6.44
N MET A 80 1.90 -2.48 6.18
CA MET A 80 1.56 -1.87 4.91
C MET A 80 1.69 -0.35 5.03
N ILE A 81 2.21 0.30 4.00
CA ILE A 81 2.44 1.74 3.97
C ILE A 81 1.83 2.36 2.72
N PHE A 82 1.06 3.43 2.91
CA PHE A 82 0.51 4.26 1.86
C PHE A 82 1.15 5.65 1.92
N ILE A 83 1.46 6.21 0.75
CA ILE A 83 2.13 7.50 0.57
C ILE A 83 1.23 8.34 -0.30
N MET A 84 0.55 9.30 0.31
CA MET A 84 -0.33 10.23 -0.40
C MET A 84 0.52 11.21 -1.21
N ASN A 85 0.21 11.40 -2.50
CA ASN A 85 0.98 12.27 -3.40
C ASN A 85 2.46 11.87 -3.52
N GLY A 86 2.74 10.56 -3.56
CA GLY A 86 4.08 9.99 -3.68
C GLY A 86 4.75 10.12 -5.06
N TRP A 87 4.03 10.58 -6.09
CA TRP A 87 4.56 10.94 -7.40
C TRP A 87 3.73 12.07 -8.02
N GLY A 88 4.01 13.32 -7.61
CA GLY A 88 3.10 14.43 -7.91
C GLY A 88 1.75 14.19 -7.22
N ASN A 89 0.65 14.30 -7.94
CA ASN A 89 -0.70 14.03 -7.41
C ASN A 89 -1.08 12.53 -7.45
N THR A 90 -0.12 11.62 -7.59
CA THR A 90 -0.36 10.18 -7.63
C THR A 90 0.17 9.51 -6.37
N ASP A 91 -0.64 8.65 -5.77
CA ASP A 91 -0.28 7.95 -4.53
C ASP A 91 0.54 6.67 -4.78
N HIS A 92 1.17 6.18 -3.72
CA HIS A 92 1.87 4.89 -3.71
C HIS A 92 1.42 4.04 -2.53
N ILE A 93 1.36 2.72 -2.69
CA ILE A 93 1.12 1.78 -1.59
C ILE A 93 2.05 0.57 -1.71
N ASP A 94 2.62 0.15 -0.59
CA ASP A 94 3.61 -0.92 -0.54
C ASP A 94 3.59 -1.70 0.78
N ILE A 95 4.40 -2.75 0.83
CA ILE A 95 4.76 -3.43 2.08
C ILE A 95 6.05 -2.81 2.61
N TRP A 96 6.03 -2.44 3.88
CA TRP A 96 7.14 -1.87 4.63
C TRP A 96 7.75 -2.91 5.56
N LYS A 97 9.08 -2.99 5.54
CA LYS A 97 9.85 -3.77 6.51
C LYS A 97 10.95 -2.90 7.11
N GLY A 98 10.76 -2.46 8.34
CA GLY A 98 11.78 -1.81 9.16
C GLY A 98 12.95 -2.75 9.49
N ASN A 99 14.12 -2.17 9.74
CA ASN A 99 15.34 -2.88 10.15
C ASN A 99 16.08 -2.20 11.31
N GLY A 100 15.43 -1.26 12.00
CA GLY A 100 15.94 -0.47 13.12
C GLY A 100 16.85 0.71 12.74
N VAL A 101 17.19 0.85 11.47
CA VAL A 101 17.95 1.99 10.94
C VAL A 101 17.11 2.76 9.91
N THR A 102 16.47 2.04 9.00
CA THR A 102 15.59 2.54 7.95
C THR A 102 14.44 1.55 7.73
N GLY A 103 14.00 1.37 6.50
CA GLY A 103 13.20 0.22 6.10
C GLY A 103 13.29 -0.02 4.61
N ILE A 104 12.56 -1.01 4.15
CA ILE A 104 12.54 -1.46 2.76
C ILE A 104 11.09 -1.48 2.29
N LEU A 105 10.82 -0.81 1.15
CA LEU A 105 9.60 -1.01 0.38
C LEU A 105 9.78 -2.24 -0.48
N LYS A 106 8.89 -3.24 -0.37
CA LYS A 106 9.05 -4.50 -1.09
C LYS A 106 8.99 -4.33 -2.61
N GLY A 107 8.12 -3.45 -3.10
CA GLY A 107 7.91 -3.20 -4.54
C GLY A 107 8.40 -1.84 -5.04
N GLY A 108 8.79 -0.94 -4.15
CA GLY A 108 9.07 0.46 -4.42
C GLY A 108 10.55 0.83 -4.35
N PHE A 109 10.87 2.03 -4.83
CA PHE A 109 12.22 2.60 -4.80
C PHE A 109 12.42 3.50 -3.58
N THR A 110 13.67 3.67 -3.15
CA THR A 110 14.04 4.56 -2.03
C THR A 110 13.63 6.02 -2.24
N ARG A 111 13.45 6.47 -3.50
CA ARG A 111 12.92 7.82 -3.82
C ARG A 111 11.56 8.10 -3.18
N TYR A 112 10.78 7.06 -2.90
CA TYR A 112 9.49 7.21 -2.23
C TYR A 112 9.64 7.69 -0.78
N PHE A 113 10.84 7.60 -0.20
CA PHE A 113 11.05 7.95 1.20
C PHE A 113 11.00 9.46 1.41
N THR A 114 11.33 10.25 0.39
CA THR A 114 11.44 11.71 0.47
C THR A 114 10.23 12.46 -0.06
N VAL A 115 9.22 11.75 -0.56
CA VAL A 115 8.01 12.30 -1.19
C VAL A 115 6.78 11.99 -0.36
N GLY A 116 5.67 12.63 -0.72
CA GLY A 116 4.37 12.43 -0.10
C GLY A 116 3.99 13.52 0.90
N ALA A 117 2.71 13.87 0.89
CA ALA A 117 2.12 14.85 1.79
C ALA A 117 1.67 14.21 3.11
N GLU A 118 1.30 12.94 3.08
CA GLU A 118 0.90 12.15 4.25
C GLU A 118 1.32 10.69 4.04
N VAL A 119 1.65 10.01 5.14
CA VAL A 119 1.92 8.58 5.18
C VAL A 119 0.89 7.91 6.06
N TRP A 120 0.23 6.88 5.56
CA TRP A 120 -0.65 6.03 6.37
C TRP A 120 0.02 4.68 6.57
N PHE A 121 -0.04 4.16 7.79
CA PHE A 121 0.64 2.95 8.18
C PHE A 121 -0.32 1.99 8.87
N TRP A 122 -0.31 0.74 8.44
CA TRP A 122 -1.00 -0.37 9.09
C TRP A 122 0.04 -1.32 9.64
N ASP A 123 0.10 -1.45 10.95
CA ASP A 123 1.11 -2.25 11.65
C ASP A 123 0.73 -3.73 11.69
N PHE A 124 1.68 -4.61 11.43
CA PHE A 124 1.52 -6.06 11.50
C PHE A 124 2.34 -6.71 12.63
N ASP A 125 3.19 -5.95 13.34
CA ASP A 125 3.95 -6.42 14.49
C ASP A 125 3.16 -6.30 15.81
#